data_AF-A0A1D6LHA2-F1
#
_entry.id   AF-A0A1D6LHA2-F1
#
_cell.length_a   1.000
_cell.length_b   1.000
_cell.length_c   1.000
_cell.angle_alpha   90.00
_cell.angle_beta   90.00
_cell.angle_gamma   90.00
#
_symmetry.space_group_name_H-M   'P 1'
#
loop_
_entity.id
_entity.type
_entity.pdbx_description
1 polymer ?
#
loop_
_entity_poly.entity_id
_entity_poly.type
_entity_poly.pdbx_seq_one_letter_code
_entity_poly.pdbx_strand_id
1 'polypeptide(L)'
;MAENPAPSSPLVTSPDAAAPPLPAEFTKLTFRSLYIRRTGPGSREMTVDGRPSDQLGRRFVSDFPIYDGRGSGAHLVARLQGVTVQIGSSHQLVSIVFEAERLKGSTLLTNGVITDGSDEWAIYGGTGVFAMATGVIRRRFLAEVVREVSGTYGMFEGATTLTSIRILTSSRTWGPWGIEDGTRFCITAPIGSSIVGFYGRSTSRLVAAIGVYLRQQL
;
A
#
# COMPACT_ATOMS: atom_id res chain seq x y z
N MET A 1 -43.05 46.09 32.59
CA MET A 1 -42.65 44.70 32.84
C MET A 1 -43.61 43.83 32.06
N ALA A 2 -43.13 43.14 31.03
CA ALA A 2 -43.94 42.23 30.22
C ALA A 2 -43.82 40.82 30.80
N GLU A 3 -44.96 40.19 31.10
CA GLU A 3 -45.07 38.86 31.67
C GLU A 3 -44.83 37.81 30.57
N ASN A 4 -43.94 36.85 30.83
CA ASN A 4 -43.55 35.82 29.87
C ASN A 4 -44.60 34.69 29.89
N PRO A 5 -45.18 34.23 28.78
CA PRO A 5 -46.17 33.16 28.80
C PRO A 5 -45.53 31.82 29.20
N ALA A 6 -46.29 31.02 29.97
CA ALA A 6 -45.87 29.73 30.51
C ALA A 6 -45.44 28.72 29.41
N PRO A 7 -44.51 27.79 29.71
CA PRO A 7 -44.09 26.78 28.74
C PRO A 7 -45.23 25.81 28.41
N SER A 8 -45.39 25.52 27.11
CA SER A 8 -46.32 24.53 26.59
C SER A 8 -45.97 23.12 27.09
N SER A 9 -46.98 22.35 27.51
CA SER A 9 -46.84 20.98 27.98
C SER A 9 -46.23 20.07 26.91
N PRO A 10 -45.41 19.06 27.27
CA PRO A 10 -44.86 18.13 26.30
C PRO A 10 -45.95 17.25 25.71
N LEU A 11 -45.92 17.07 24.39
CA LEU A 11 -46.71 16.08 23.67
C LEU A 11 -46.34 14.68 24.17
N VAL A 12 -47.23 14.05 24.95
CA VAL A 12 -47.15 12.62 25.27
C VAL A 12 -47.46 11.86 23.99
N THR A 13 -46.43 11.30 23.35
CA THR A 13 -46.61 10.34 22.26
C THR A 13 -46.81 8.96 22.88
N SER A 14 -47.92 8.31 22.55
CA SER A 14 -48.24 6.95 22.97
C SER A 14 -47.16 5.96 22.52
N PRO A 15 -46.79 4.93 23.31
CA PRO A 15 -45.70 4.00 22.98
C PRO A 15 -46.08 2.87 22.00
N ASP A 16 -47.25 2.92 21.35
CA ASP A 16 -47.74 1.81 20.52
C ASP A 16 -47.78 2.16 19.04
N ALA A 17 -46.65 1.91 18.37
CA ALA A 17 -46.54 1.33 17.02
C ALA A 17 -45.08 1.39 16.52
N ALA A 18 -44.13 0.83 17.29
CA ALA A 18 -42.84 0.50 16.69
C ALA A 18 -43.08 -0.66 15.71
N ALA A 19 -42.97 -0.39 14.41
CA ALA A 19 -43.00 -1.44 13.39
C ALA A 19 -41.99 -2.54 13.78
N PRO A 20 -42.34 -3.84 13.65
CA PRO A 20 -41.40 -4.90 13.95
C PRO A 20 -40.13 -4.70 13.10
N PRO A 21 -38.92 -4.89 13.68
CA PRO A 21 -37.69 -4.71 12.93
C PRO A 21 -37.70 -5.66 11.73
N LEU A 22 -37.64 -5.08 10.53
CA LEU A 22 -37.50 -5.86 9.30
C LEU A 22 -36.17 -6.64 9.36
N PRO A 23 -36.15 -7.93 8.99
CA PRO A 23 -34.91 -8.68 8.91
C PRO A 23 -33.97 -8.00 7.92
N ALA A 24 -32.78 -7.60 8.37
CA ALA A 24 -31.75 -7.10 7.49
C ALA A 24 -31.09 -8.29 6.77
N GLU A 25 -31.21 -8.34 5.44
CA GLU A 25 -30.45 -9.28 4.62
C GLU A 25 -29.05 -8.73 4.36
N PHE A 26 -28.03 -9.43 4.85
CA PHE A 26 -26.63 -9.05 4.64
C PHE A 26 -26.00 -9.89 3.53
N THR A 27 -25.45 -9.23 2.51
CA THR A 27 -24.64 -9.90 1.49
C THR A 27 -23.20 -10.02 1.97
N LYS A 28 -22.68 -11.25 2.04
CA LYS A 28 -21.27 -11.48 2.32
C LYS A 28 -20.43 -11.32 1.05
N LEU A 29 -19.49 -10.39 1.06
CA LEU A 29 -18.50 -10.21 0.00
C LEU A 29 -17.13 -10.69 0.49
N THR A 30 -16.35 -11.32 -0.38
CA THR A 30 -14.99 -11.77 -0.07
C THR A 30 -14.07 -11.45 -1.22
N PHE A 31 -13.07 -10.62 -0.94
CA PHE A 31 -11.96 -10.35 -1.85
C PHE A 31 -10.77 -11.20 -1.42
N ARG A 32 -10.01 -11.72 -2.39
CA ARG A 32 -8.79 -12.49 -2.13
C ARG A 32 -7.70 -12.00 -3.06
N SER A 33 -6.46 -12.10 -2.59
CA SER A 33 -5.27 -11.83 -3.40
C SER A 33 -5.26 -10.42 -4.02
N LEU A 34 -5.66 -9.41 -3.25
CA LEU A 34 -5.47 -8.02 -3.65
C LEU A 34 -4.10 -7.52 -3.17
N TYR A 35 -3.45 -6.68 -3.96
CA TYR A 35 -2.08 -6.21 -3.73
C TYR A 35 -2.01 -4.69 -3.72
N ILE A 36 -1.67 -4.11 -2.57
CA ILE A 36 -1.35 -2.68 -2.44
C ILE A 36 0.05 -2.43 -3.02
N ARG A 37 0.16 -1.55 -4.01
CA ARG A 37 1.44 -1.15 -4.59
C ARG A 37 1.86 0.20 -4.02
N ARG A 38 2.82 0.18 -3.09
CA ARG A 38 3.31 1.39 -2.41
C ARG A 38 4.32 2.20 -3.23
N THR A 39 4.98 1.56 -4.21
CA THR A 39 6.01 2.19 -5.04
C THR A 39 5.78 1.90 -6.52
N GLY A 40 6.18 2.84 -7.37
CA GLY A 40 6.04 2.76 -8.83
C GLY A 40 4.92 3.65 -9.39
N PRO A 41 4.59 3.49 -10.68
CA PRO A 41 3.62 4.34 -11.36
C PRO A 41 2.25 4.35 -10.67
N GLY A 42 1.72 5.56 -10.46
CA GLY A 42 0.40 5.77 -9.85
C GLY A 42 0.39 5.67 -8.32
N SER A 43 1.48 5.30 -7.66
CA SER A 43 1.62 5.36 -6.20
C SER A 43 2.07 6.77 -5.78
N ARG A 44 1.39 7.37 -4.81
CA ARG A 44 1.70 8.71 -4.28
C ARG A 44 1.76 8.64 -2.77
N GLU A 45 2.81 9.21 -2.19
CA GLU A 45 2.95 9.34 -0.74
C GLU A 45 3.63 10.68 -0.44
N MET A 46 3.11 11.38 0.56
CA MET A 46 3.73 12.58 1.12
C MET A 46 4.08 12.28 2.57
N THR A 47 5.32 12.57 2.95
CA THR A 47 5.76 12.51 4.35
C THR A 47 5.62 13.88 4.97
N VAL A 48 5.01 13.94 6.15
CA VAL A 48 5.03 15.11 7.04
C VAL A 48 5.80 14.70 8.28
N ASP A 49 6.89 15.41 8.54
CA ASP A 49 7.78 15.07 9.63
C ASP A 49 7.10 15.23 10.99
N GLY A 50 7.45 14.31 11.88
CA GLY A 50 7.04 14.34 13.28
C GLY A 50 8.11 15.00 14.14
N ARG A 51 7.97 14.84 15.46
CA ARG A 51 8.99 15.24 16.41
C ARG A 51 10.30 14.46 16.12
N PRO A 52 11.45 15.13 16.00
CA PRO A 52 12.69 14.46 15.60
C PRO A 52 13.16 13.32 16.53
N SER A 53 12.96 13.47 17.85
CA SER A 53 13.49 12.55 18.86
C SER A 53 12.86 11.16 18.85
N ASP A 54 11.57 11.08 18.58
CA ASP A 54 10.75 9.85 18.73
C ASP A 54 9.82 9.61 17.53
N GLN A 55 9.87 10.48 16.52
CA GLN A 55 9.00 10.48 15.34
C GLN A 55 7.51 10.67 15.67
N LEU A 56 7.17 11.08 16.90
CA LEU A 56 5.79 11.27 17.32
C LEU A 56 5.10 12.30 16.41
N GLY A 57 3.91 11.94 15.92
CA GLY A 57 3.12 12.79 15.03
C GLY A 57 3.61 12.82 13.58
N ARG A 58 4.62 12.01 13.21
CA ARG A 58 4.99 11.81 11.80
C ARG A 58 3.80 11.23 11.04
N ARG A 59 3.54 11.74 9.84
CA ARG A 59 2.41 11.32 9.01
C ARG A 59 2.84 10.92 7.61
N PHE A 60 2.20 9.88 7.09
CA PHE A 60 2.29 9.48 5.69
C PHE A 60 0.91 9.65 5.06
N VAL A 61 0.76 10.65 4.20
CA VAL A 61 -0.46 10.86 3.41
C VAL A 61 -0.31 10.05 2.14
N SER A 62 -1.14 9.03 1.99
CA SER A 62 -0.97 7.96 1.00
C SER A 62 -2.13 7.90 0.02
N ASP A 63 -1.81 7.64 -1.24
CA ASP A 63 -2.73 7.31 -2.31
C ASP A 63 -2.10 6.20 -3.18
N PHE A 64 -2.45 4.95 -2.86
CA PHE A 64 -1.83 3.75 -3.44
C PHE A 64 -2.81 2.91 -4.27
N PRO A 65 -2.44 2.51 -5.49
CA PRO A 65 -3.26 1.58 -6.26
C PRO A 65 -3.27 0.17 -5.64
N ILE A 66 -4.44 -0.47 -5.69
CA ILE A 66 -4.69 -1.86 -5.31
C ILE A 66 -5.02 -2.65 -6.57
N TYR A 67 -4.26 -3.71 -6.81
CA TYR A 67 -4.40 -4.57 -7.98
C TYR A 67 -4.92 -5.96 -7.61
N ASP A 68 -5.52 -6.66 -8.56
CA ASP A 68 -5.91 -8.08 -8.46
C ASP A 68 -4.74 -9.07 -8.63
N GLY A 69 -3.53 -8.56 -8.91
CA GLY A 69 -2.35 -9.36 -9.18
C GLY A 69 -1.04 -8.62 -8.91
N ARG A 70 0.08 -9.36 -8.96
CA ARG A 70 1.43 -8.82 -8.69
C ARG A 70 2.12 -8.26 -9.94
N GLY A 71 1.79 -8.81 -11.12
CA GLY A 71 2.53 -8.61 -12.36
C GLY A 71 2.11 -7.39 -13.17
N SER A 72 2.69 -7.29 -14.38
CA SER A 72 2.37 -6.24 -15.36
C SER A 72 0.96 -6.35 -15.94
N GLY A 73 0.39 -7.57 -16.00
CA GLY A 73 -0.99 -7.81 -16.44
C GLY A 73 -2.06 -7.68 -15.35
N ALA A 74 -1.71 -7.13 -14.18
CA ALA A 74 -2.67 -6.96 -13.09
C ALA A 74 -3.56 -5.73 -13.33
N HIS A 75 -4.86 -5.86 -13.04
CA HIS A 75 -5.85 -4.81 -13.25
C HIS A 75 -6.05 -3.99 -11.97
N LEU A 76 -6.22 -2.69 -12.15
CA LEU A 76 -6.52 -1.77 -11.06
C LEU A 76 -7.94 -2.07 -10.53
N VAL A 77 -8.04 -2.39 -9.24
CA VAL A 77 -9.32 -2.70 -8.58
C VAL A 77 -9.81 -1.50 -7.77
N ALA A 78 -8.91 -0.88 -7.02
CA ALA A 78 -9.23 0.18 -6.08
C ALA A 78 -7.99 1.04 -5.78
N ARG A 79 -8.17 2.08 -4.99
CA ARG A 79 -7.09 2.87 -4.40
C ARG A 79 -7.25 2.93 -2.88
N LEU A 80 -6.13 2.83 -2.17
CA LEU A 80 -6.04 3.05 -0.74
C LEU A 80 -5.64 4.50 -0.50
N GLN A 81 -6.51 5.25 0.18
CA GLN A 81 -6.37 6.68 0.37
C GLN A 81 -6.53 7.05 1.84
N GLY A 82 -5.58 7.79 2.40
CA GLY A 82 -5.71 8.34 3.75
C GLY A 82 -4.37 8.59 4.41
N VAL A 83 -4.32 8.43 5.73
CA VAL A 83 -3.17 8.83 6.54
C VAL A 83 -2.74 7.73 7.49
N THR A 84 -1.44 7.52 7.58
CA THR A 84 -0.81 6.78 8.67
C THR A 84 -0.11 7.76 9.59
N VAL A 85 -0.31 7.66 10.90
CA VAL A 85 0.26 8.53 11.93
C VAL A 85 1.06 7.71 12.93
N GLN A 86 2.27 8.18 13.25
CA GLN A 86 3.11 7.58 14.28
C GLN A 86 2.70 8.09 15.68
N ILE A 87 2.10 7.22 16.49
CA ILE A 87 1.67 7.51 17.88
C ILE A 87 2.11 6.32 18.75
N GLY A 88 3.42 6.17 18.94
CA GLY A 88 4.03 4.95 19.47
C GLY A 88 4.04 3.83 18.43
N SER A 89 2.87 3.38 17.99
CA SER A 89 2.69 2.52 16.81
C SER A 89 2.19 3.31 15.60
N SER A 90 2.29 2.73 14.41
CA SER A 90 1.76 3.34 13.18
C SER A 90 0.26 3.08 13.06
N HIS A 91 -0.57 4.05 13.43
CA HIS A 91 -2.02 3.97 13.27
C HIS A 91 -2.43 4.45 11.88
N GLN A 92 -3.36 3.75 11.23
CA GLN A 92 -3.77 4.04 9.87
C GLN A 92 -5.27 4.31 9.81
N LEU A 93 -5.64 5.49 9.29
CA LEU A 93 -6.99 5.83 8.89
C LEU A 93 -7.04 5.95 7.37
N VAL A 94 -7.61 4.94 6.71
CA VAL A 94 -7.70 4.94 5.24
C VAL A 94 -9.06 4.46 4.75
N SER A 95 -9.42 4.98 3.58
CA SER A 95 -10.52 4.51 2.77
C SER A 95 -10.00 3.71 1.58
N ILE A 96 -10.71 2.64 1.21
CA ILE A 96 -10.49 1.93 -0.05
C ILE A 96 -11.56 2.41 -1.03
N VAL A 97 -11.14 3.09 -2.10
CA VAL A 97 -12.01 3.64 -3.13
C VAL A 97 -11.95 2.74 -4.35
N PHE A 98 -13.05 2.08 -4.68
CA PHE A 98 -13.09 1.11 -5.78
C PHE A 98 -13.19 1.81 -7.13
N GLU A 99 -12.45 1.31 -8.11
CA GLU A 99 -12.42 1.83 -9.49
C GLU A 99 -12.92 0.83 -10.54
N ALA A 100 -12.97 -0.45 -10.19
CA ALA A 100 -13.34 -1.52 -11.11
C ALA A 100 -14.86 -1.77 -11.17
N GLU A 101 -15.35 -1.90 -12.41
CA GLU A 101 -16.66 -2.47 -12.75
C GLU A 101 -17.82 -1.91 -11.90
N ARG A 102 -18.73 -2.80 -11.48
CA ARG A 102 -19.90 -2.52 -10.63
C ARG A 102 -19.58 -1.92 -9.25
N LEU A 103 -18.31 -1.90 -8.84
CA LEU A 103 -17.89 -1.37 -7.54
C LEU A 103 -17.39 0.07 -7.65
N LYS A 104 -17.18 0.59 -8.87
CA LYS A 104 -16.62 1.91 -9.10
C LYS A 104 -17.35 2.99 -8.32
N GLY A 105 -16.60 3.80 -7.57
CA GLY A 105 -17.11 4.88 -6.73
C GLY A 105 -17.59 4.45 -5.33
N SER A 106 -17.73 3.14 -5.07
CA SER A 106 -18.02 2.64 -3.72
C SER A 106 -16.77 2.69 -2.84
N THR A 107 -16.96 2.86 -1.54
CA THR A 107 -15.83 2.94 -0.59
C THR A 107 -15.98 2.00 0.59
N LEU A 108 -14.85 1.53 1.13
CA LEU A 108 -14.76 0.92 2.46
C LEU A 108 -13.99 1.85 3.38
N LEU A 109 -14.50 2.08 4.57
CA LEU A 109 -13.86 2.88 5.62
C LEU A 109 -13.15 1.94 6.59
N THR A 110 -11.85 2.17 6.81
CA THR A 110 -11.00 1.22 7.51
C THR A 110 -10.07 1.89 8.51
N ASN A 111 -9.79 1.19 9.60
CA ASN A 111 -8.85 1.62 10.63
C ASN A 111 -8.05 0.41 11.14
N GLY A 112 -6.78 0.62 11.45
CA GLY A 112 -5.92 -0.41 11.98
C GLY A 112 -4.57 0.10 12.44
N VAL A 113 -3.80 -0.79 13.06
CA VAL A 113 -2.40 -0.56 13.42
C VAL A 113 -1.53 -1.33 12.43
N ILE A 114 -0.52 -0.67 11.88
CA ILE A 114 0.49 -1.30 11.03
C ILE A 114 1.58 -1.89 11.92
N THR A 115 1.84 -3.18 11.76
CA THR A 115 2.99 -3.88 12.34
C THR A 115 3.93 -4.35 11.24
N ASP A 116 5.10 -4.86 11.63
CA ASP A 116 6.08 -5.42 10.70
C ASP A 116 5.63 -6.75 10.05
N GLY A 117 4.47 -7.28 10.48
CA GLY A 117 3.98 -8.60 10.10
C GLY A 117 2.64 -8.61 9.36
N SER A 118 1.78 -9.54 9.77
CA SER A 118 0.40 -9.62 9.29
C SER A 118 -0.48 -8.77 10.20
N ASP A 119 -1.25 -7.87 9.59
CA ASP A 119 -2.14 -6.96 10.30
C ASP A 119 -3.61 -7.29 10.01
N GLU A 120 -4.46 -7.05 10.99
CA GLU A 120 -5.91 -7.03 10.79
C GLU A 120 -6.41 -5.59 10.91
N TRP A 121 -7.14 -5.13 9.90
CA TRP A 121 -7.79 -3.82 9.90
C TRP A 121 -9.29 -3.98 9.95
N ALA A 122 -9.95 -3.19 10.79
CA ALA A 122 -11.40 -3.19 10.89
C ALA A 122 -12.00 -2.41 9.73
N ILE A 123 -13.04 -2.99 9.12
CA ILE A 123 -14.00 -2.26 8.28
C ILE A 123 -15.15 -1.87 9.20
N TYR A 124 -15.34 -0.57 9.40
CA TYR A 124 -16.39 -0.02 10.27
C TYR A 124 -17.47 0.73 9.50
N GLY A 125 -17.38 0.76 8.17
CA GLY A 125 -18.38 1.35 7.30
C GLY A 125 -18.00 1.27 5.83
N GLY A 126 -18.90 1.77 4.99
CA GLY A 126 -18.69 1.89 3.55
C GLY A 126 -19.80 2.68 2.88
N THR A 127 -19.62 2.96 1.60
CA THR A 127 -20.59 3.70 0.76
C THR A 127 -20.88 2.95 -0.53
N GLY A 128 -21.96 3.34 -1.23
CA GLY A 128 -22.38 2.68 -2.47
C GLY A 128 -22.78 1.23 -2.22
N VAL A 129 -22.19 0.30 -2.96
CA VAL A 129 -22.43 -1.15 -2.81
C VAL A 129 -22.05 -1.65 -1.41
N PHE A 130 -21.19 -0.93 -0.70
CA PHE A 130 -20.74 -1.26 0.65
C PHE A 130 -21.42 -0.44 1.75
N ALA A 131 -22.59 0.14 1.49
CA ALA A 131 -23.37 0.82 2.53
C ALA A 131 -23.56 -0.12 3.74
N MET A 132 -23.27 0.39 4.94
CA MET A 132 -23.33 -0.37 6.21
C MET A 132 -22.37 -1.57 6.29
N ALA A 133 -21.32 -1.61 5.46
CA ALA A 133 -20.35 -2.71 5.52
C ALA A 133 -19.61 -2.75 6.86
N THR A 134 -19.47 -3.97 7.39
CA THR A 134 -18.60 -4.29 8.53
C THR A 134 -17.77 -5.51 8.17
N GLY A 135 -16.58 -5.64 8.76
CA GLY A 135 -15.71 -6.77 8.47
C GLY A 135 -14.25 -6.55 8.85
N VAL A 136 -13.38 -7.39 8.29
CA VAL A 136 -11.95 -7.41 8.58
C VAL A 136 -11.16 -7.53 7.29
N ILE A 137 -10.12 -6.71 7.16
CA ILE A 137 -9.08 -6.85 6.15
C ILE A 137 -7.89 -7.54 6.81
N ARG A 138 -7.45 -8.64 6.20
CA ARG A 138 -6.20 -9.31 6.60
C ARG A 138 -5.09 -8.89 5.64
N ARG A 139 -4.22 -8.00 6.11
CA ARG A 139 -3.04 -7.59 5.37
C ARG A 139 -1.88 -8.51 5.73
N ARG A 140 -1.18 -9.01 4.72
CA ARG A 140 0.11 -9.66 4.90
C ARG A 140 1.20 -8.77 4.33
N PHE A 141 2.18 -8.38 5.14
CA PHE A 141 3.38 -7.78 4.59
C PHE A 141 4.15 -8.83 3.78
N LEU A 142 4.29 -8.59 2.48
CA LEU A 142 5.08 -9.44 1.60
C LEU A 142 6.51 -8.91 1.61
N ALA A 143 7.33 -9.44 2.52
CA ALA A 143 8.76 -9.16 2.55
C ALA A 143 9.40 -9.63 1.24
N GLU A 144 9.58 -8.70 0.29
CA GLU A 144 10.26 -8.96 -0.97
C GLU A 144 11.75 -8.63 -0.76
N VAL A 145 12.57 -9.67 -0.75
CA VAL A 145 14.01 -9.57 -0.51
C VAL A 145 14.73 -9.68 -1.84
N VAL A 146 15.64 -8.77 -2.14
CA VAL A 146 16.49 -8.88 -3.34
C VAL A 146 17.49 -10.02 -3.11
N ARG A 147 17.44 -11.01 -4.01
CA ARG A 147 18.26 -12.22 -3.97
C ARG A 147 19.40 -12.15 -4.97
N GLU A 148 19.20 -11.49 -6.09
CA GLU A 148 20.24 -11.35 -7.11
C GLU A 148 20.05 -10.09 -7.93
N VAL A 149 21.17 -9.58 -8.42
CA VAL A 149 21.24 -8.51 -9.42
C VAL A 149 22.12 -9.01 -10.55
N SER A 150 21.59 -9.03 -11.77
CA SER A 150 22.28 -9.52 -12.96
C SER A 150 22.04 -8.59 -14.14
N GLY A 151 22.79 -8.77 -15.22
CA GLY A 151 22.66 -7.93 -16.41
C GLY A 151 23.85 -8.09 -17.34
N THR A 152 24.02 -7.10 -18.21
CA THR A 152 25.13 -7.03 -19.16
C THR A 152 25.81 -5.67 -19.10
N TYR A 153 27.10 -5.65 -19.40
CA TYR A 153 27.89 -4.43 -19.57
C TYR A 153 28.76 -4.54 -20.82
N GLY A 154 29.01 -3.41 -21.47
CA GLY A 154 29.74 -3.35 -22.73
C GLY A 154 30.31 -1.97 -22.97
N MET A 155 31.00 -1.82 -24.10
CA MET A 155 31.55 -0.54 -24.53
C MET A 155 30.47 0.26 -25.25
N PHE A 156 30.18 1.46 -24.77
CA PHE A 156 29.27 2.40 -25.44
C PHE A 156 29.89 3.80 -25.41
N GLU A 157 29.97 4.46 -26.57
CA GLU A 157 30.58 5.79 -26.71
C GLU A 157 31.98 5.92 -26.07
N GLY A 158 32.79 4.87 -26.14
CA GLY A 158 34.16 4.88 -25.61
C GLY A 158 34.27 4.65 -24.09
N ALA A 159 33.16 4.35 -23.39
CA ALA A 159 33.15 4.02 -21.97
C ALA A 159 32.46 2.67 -21.70
N THR A 160 32.99 1.92 -20.72
CA THR A 160 32.29 0.73 -20.20
C THR A 160 31.03 1.16 -19.47
N THR A 161 29.88 0.64 -19.89
CA THR A 161 28.58 0.94 -19.30
C THR A 161 27.73 -0.33 -19.12
N LEU A 162 26.80 -0.29 -18.18
CA LEU A 162 25.71 -1.24 -18.10
C LEU A 162 24.80 -1.08 -19.31
N THR A 163 24.60 -2.16 -20.04
CA THR A 163 23.69 -2.23 -21.19
C THR A 163 22.35 -2.82 -20.79
N SER A 164 22.33 -3.71 -19.78
CA SER A 164 21.10 -4.18 -19.16
C SER A 164 21.22 -4.41 -17.66
N ILE A 165 20.09 -4.37 -16.96
CA ILE A 165 19.98 -4.74 -15.56
C ILE A 165 18.68 -5.52 -15.28
N ARG A 166 18.80 -6.54 -14.45
CA ARG A 166 17.76 -7.44 -13.98
C ARG A 166 17.90 -7.62 -12.47
N ILE A 167 16.78 -7.63 -11.76
CA ILE A 167 16.76 -7.81 -10.30
C ILE A 167 15.86 -8.99 -9.97
N LEU A 168 16.41 -10.02 -9.36
CA LEU A 168 15.65 -11.16 -8.85
C LEU A 168 15.38 -10.97 -7.37
N THR A 169 14.11 -11.08 -6.98
CA THR A 169 13.67 -11.07 -5.59
C THR A 169 13.14 -12.43 -5.15
N SER A 170 12.84 -12.57 -3.86
CA SER A 170 12.16 -13.73 -3.29
C SER A 170 10.78 -14.02 -3.91
N SER A 171 10.24 -13.11 -4.73
CA SER A 171 8.88 -13.23 -5.27
C SER A 171 8.77 -13.14 -6.78
N ARG A 172 9.72 -12.49 -7.48
CA ARG A 172 9.70 -12.32 -8.94
C ARG A 172 11.04 -11.81 -9.47
N THR A 173 11.16 -11.84 -10.78
CA THR A 173 12.22 -11.14 -11.53
C THR A 173 11.70 -9.82 -12.06
N TRP A 174 12.51 -8.77 -11.93
CA TRP A 174 12.28 -7.44 -12.49
C TRP A 174 13.28 -7.14 -13.61
N GLY A 175 12.80 -6.41 -14.62
CA GLY A 175 13.55 -6.17 -15.85
C GLY A 175 13.43 -7.34 -16.85
N PRO A 176 14.39 -7.50 -17.77
CA PRO A 176 15.57 -6.65 -17.93
C PRO A 176 15.19 -5.23 -18.37
N TRP A 177 15.89 -4.23 -17.83
CA TRP A 177 15.85 -2.87 -18.34
C TRP A 177 17.12 -2.63 -19.17
N GLY A 178 16.97 -2.05 -20.36
CA GLY A 178 18.05 -1.88 -21.33
C GLY A 178 18.09 -3.01 -22.37
N ILE A 179 19.22 -3.13 -23.08
CA ILE A 179 19.47 -4.13 -24.12
C ILE A 179 20.52 -5.11 -23.60
N GLU A 180 20.21 -6.39 -23.59
CA GLU A 180 21.14 -7.44 -23.16
C GLU A 180 22.26 -7.66 -24.20
N ASP A 181 23.23 -6.74 -24.22
CA ASP A 181 24.37 -6.73 -25.15
C ASP A 181 25.71 -6.62 -24.42
N GLY A 182 26.73 -7.34 -24.88
CA GLY A 182 28.05 -7.42 -24.23
C GLY A 182 28.19 -8.51 -23.16
N THR A 183 29.02 -8.25 -22.15
CA THR A 183 29.44 -9.24 -21.15
C THR A 183 28.44 -9.32 -20.00
N ARG A 184 28.03 -10.55 -19.65
CA ARG A 184 27.10 -10.79 -18.54
C ARG A 184 27.79 -10.64 -17.17
N PHE A 185 27.05 -10.09 -16.21
CA PHE A 185 27.40 -10.12 -14.79
C PHE A 185 26.23 -10.67 -13.97
N CYS A 186 26.54 -11.24 -12.81
CA CYS A 186 25.55 -11.73 -11.85
C CYS A 186 26.13 -11.62 -10.43
N ILE A 187 25.34 -11.06 -9.52
CA ILE A 187 25.66 -10.95 -8.10
C ILE A 187 24.49 -11.54 -7.32
N THR A 188 24.67 -12.76 -6.82
CA THR A 188 23.68 -13.46 -5.99
C THR A 188 24.03 -13.29 -4.52
N ALA A 189 23.04 -12.94 -3.70
CA ALA A 189 23.18 -12.89 -2.26
C ALA A 189 23.50 -14.30 -1.71
N PRO A 190 24.57 -14.47 -0.93
CA PRO A 190 24.86 -15.73 -0.25
C PRO A 190 23.67 -16.24 0.58
N ILE A 191 23.63 -17.55 0.82
CA ILE A 191 22.61 -18.17 1.69
C ILE A 191 22.65 -17.49 3.07
N GLY A 192 21.48 -17.20 3.64
CA GLY A 192 21.37 -16.47 4.90
C GLY A 192 21.68 -14.96 4.77
N SER A 193 21.71 -14.42 3.56
CA SER A 193 21.88 -12.98 3.34
C SER A 193 20.87 -12.41 2.34
N SER A 194 20.84 -11.08 2.29
CA SER A 194 19.97 -10.30 1.42
C SER A 194 20.71 -9.10 0.86
N ILE A 195 20.40 -8.73 -0.37
CA ILE A 195 20.81 -7.43 -0.92
C ILE A 195 19.88 -6.37 -0.33
N VAL A 196 20.46 -5.40 0.40
CA VAL A 196 19.72 -4.35 1.12
C VAL A 196 19.93 -2.97 0.53
N GLY A 197 20.84 -2.84 -0.45
CA GLY A 197 21.12 -1.59 -1.10
C GLY A 197 22.05 -1.79 -2.29
N PHE A 198 22.22 -0.71 -3.04
CA PHE A 198 23.04 -0.66 -4.24
C PHE A 198 24.01 0.51 -4.13
N TYR A 199 25.18 0.36 -4.71
CA TYR A 199 26.10 1.46 -4.98
C TYR A 199 26.55 1.35 -6.44
N GLY A 200 27.06 2.44 -6.99
CA GLY A 200 27.47 2.44 -8.38
C GLY A 200 28.32 3.64 -8.73
N ARG A 201 28.78 3.64 -9.97
CA ARG A 201 29.49 4.75 -10.58
C ARG A 201 28.83 5.07 -11.89
N SER A 202 28.59 6.34 -12.17
CA SER A 202 28.12 6.83 -13.46
C SER A 202 29.20 7.63 -14.18
N THR A 203 29.08 7.73 -15.50
CA THR A 203 29.66 8.81 -16.28
C THR A 203 28.67 9.99 -16.30
N SER A 204 28.88 10.96 -17.20
CA SER A 204 27.99 12.11 -17.37
C SER A 204 26.55 11.72 -17.77
N ARG A 205 26.35 10.57 -18.41
CA ARG A 205 25.02 10.13 -18.88
C ARG A 205 24.69 8.66 -18.64
N LEU A 206 25.68 7.82 -18.33
CA LEU A 206 25.51 6.37 -18.34
C LEU A 206 25.97 5.75 -17.02
N VAL A 207 25.40 4.60 -16.65
CA VAL A 207 25.83 3.85 -15.47
C VAL A 207 27.04 3.01 -15.86
N ALA A 208 28.20 3.28 -15.26
CA ALA A 208 29.47 2.61 -15.59
C ALA A 208 29.68 1.33 -14.78
N ALA A 209 29.17 1.28 -13.55
CA ALA A 209 29.29 0.12 -12.68
C ALA A 209 28.17 0.09 -11.63
N ILE A 210 27.83 -1.11 -11.17
CA ILE A 210 26.91 -1.36 -10.05
C ILE A 210 27.52 -2.38 -9.11
N GLY A 211 27.29 -2.19 -7.82
CA GLY A 211 27.58 -3.12 -6.75
C GLY A 211 26.44 -3.13 -5.74
N VAL A 212 26.50 -4.05 -4.78
CA VAL A 212 25.42 -4.31 -3.83
C VAL A 212 25.93 -4.30 -2.40
N TYR A 213 25.10 -3.81 -1.48
CA TYR A 213 25.28 -3.99 -0.05
C TYR A 213 24.55 -5.25 0.40
N LEU A 214 25.29 -6.14 1.07
CA LEU A 214 24.76 -7.38 1.63
C LEU A 214 24.54 -7.22 3.13
N ARG A 215 23.44 -7.77 3.62
CA ARG A 215 23.19 -7.93 5.06
C ARG A 215 22.88 -9.40 5.34
N GLN A 216 23.61 -9.97 6.30
CA GLN A 216 23.29 -11.28 6.86
C GLN A 216 21.96 -11.20 7.61
N GLN A 217 21.08 -12.15 7.33
CA GLN A 217 19.86 -12.39 8.09
C GLN A 217 20.22 -13.48 9.11
N LEU A 218 20.24 -13.10 10.39
CA LEU A 218 20.35 -14.04 11.52
C LEU A 218 19.13 -14.95 11.58
#